data_AF-A0A1X9X4A8-F1
#
_entry.id   AF-A0A1X9X4A8-F1
#
_cell.length_a   1.000
_cell.length_b   1.000
_cell.length_c   1.000
_cell.angle_alpha   90.00
_cell.angle_beta   90.00
_cell.angle_gamma   90.00
#
_symmetry.space_group_name_H-M   'P 1'
#
loop_
_entity.id
_entity.type
_entity.pdbx_description
1 polymer ?
#
loop_
_entity_poly.entity_id
_entity_poly.type
_entity_poly.pdbx_seq_one_letter_code
_entity_poly.pdbx_strand_id
1 'polypeptide(L)' 'LAGMATSGSDYKSIGTTVTFAAGSATATEKASVINHNLIEADQVSATV' A
#
# COMPACT_ATOMS: atom_id res chain seq x y z
N LEU A 1 -13.08 10.01 9.46
CA LEU A 1 -11.62 10.24 9.42
C LEU A 1 -11.02 8.99 8.78
N ALA A 2 -10.55 9.05 7.53
CA ALA A 2 -9.83 7.91 6.96
C ALA A 2 -8.40 7.98 7.51
N GLY A 3 -7.94 6.92 8.18
CA GLY A 3 -6.55 6.79 8.56
C GLY A 3 -5.70 6.66 7.29
N MET A 4 -4.49 7.20 7.28
CA MET A 4 -3.54 6.90 6.21
C MET A 4 -2.96 5.51 6.43
N ALA A 5 -2.90 4.71 5.37
CA ALA A 5 -2.27 3.39 5.42
C ALA A 5 -0.81 3.51 5.90
N THR A 6 -0.44 2.72 6.89
CA THR A 6 0.86 2.76 7.58
C THR A 6 1.66 1.48 7.30
N SER A 7 2.96 1.63 7.06
CA SER A 7 3.85 0.49 6.84
C SER A 7 3.91 -0.40 8.10
N GLY A 8 3.83 -1.71 7.91
CA GLY A 8 3.83 -2.71 8.98
C GLY A 8 2.45 -3.04 9.55
N SER A 9 1.48 -2.12 9.45
CA SER A 9 0.06 -2.40 9.75
C SER A 9 -0.67 -2.86 8.50
N ASP A 10 -0.67 -2.01 7.46
CA ASP A 10 -1.61 -2.16 6.33
C ASP A 10 -0.88 -2.66 5.07
N TYR A 11 0.43 -2.42 4.97
CA TYR A 11 1.30 -2.97 3.92
C TYR A 11 2.71 -3.28 4.42
N LYS A 12 3.37 -4.27 3.79
CA LYS A 12 4.78 -4.58 4.07
C LYS A 12 5.71 -3.47 3.57
N SER A 13 6.86 -3.29 4.22
CA SER A 13 7.87 -2.33 3.77
C SER A 13 8.23 -2.55 2.28
N ILE A 14 8.23 -1.47 1.50
CA ILE A 14 8.47 -1.46 0.05
C ILE A 14 9.98 -1.33 -0.25
N GLY A 15 10.79 -0.99 0.75
CA GLY A 15 12.23 -0.72 0.61
C GLY A 15 12.54 0.79 0.57
N THR A 16 13.81 1.12 0.37
CA THR A 16 14.33 2.51 0.40
C THR A 16 14.98 2.95 -0.91
N THR A 17 14.93 2.11 -1.94
CA THR A 17 15.60 2.35 -3.21
C THR A 17 14.70 1.93 -4.35
N VAL A 18 14.68 2.72 -5.41
CA VAL A 18 13.94 2.47 -6.64
C VAL A 18 14.93 2.51 -7.78
N THR A 19 14.90 1.50 -8.66
CA THR A 19 15.82 1.43 -9.81
C THR A 19 15.09 1.75 -11.09
N PHE A 20 15.62 2.73 -11.84
CA PHE A 20 15.13 3.08 -13.17
C PHE A 20 15.98 2.37 -14.23
N ALA A 21 15.33 1.66 -15.15
CA ALA A 21 16.00 1.16 -16.34
C ALA A 21 16.51 2.34 -17.19
N ALA A 22 17.62 2.14 -17.91
CA ALA A 22 18.19 3.18 -18.76
C ALA A 22 17.16 3.73 -19.76
N GLY A 23 16.98 5.05 -19.78
CA GLY A 23 16.00 5.72 -20.63
C GLY A 23 14.54 5.67 -20.14
N SER A 24 14.25 5.03 -19.01
CA SER A 24 12.90 5.02 -18.45
C SER A 24 12.62 6.25 -17.58
N ALA A 25 11.45 6.86 -17.77
CA ALA A 25 10.93 7.91 -16.91
C ALA A 25 10.20 7.36 -15.67
N THR A 26 9.88 6.06 -15.66
CA THR A 26 9.12 5.41 -14.59
C THR A 26 9.79 4.13 -14.10
N ALA A 27 9.54 3.80 -12.84
CA ALA A 27 9.91 2.55 -12.20
C ALA A 27 8.74 2.11 -11.32
N THR A 28 8.55 0.80 -11.19
CA THR A 28 7.42 0.22 -10.46
C THR A 28 7.94 -0.62 -9.31
N GLU A 29 7.54 -0.28 -8.10
CA GLU A 29 7.78 -1.08 -6.90
C GLU A 29 6.48 -1.73 -6.43
N LYS A 30 6.56 -2.97 -5.96
CA LYS A 30 5.38 -3.72 -5.50
C LYS A 30 5.13 -3.50 -4.02
N ALA A 31 4.00 -2.89 -3.67
CA ALA A 31 3.49 -2.91 -2.30
C ALA A 31 2.73 -4.22 -2.04
N SER A 32 3.07 -4.92 -0.96
CA SER A 32 2.32 -6.11 -0.53
C SER A 32 1.38 -5.71 0.60
N VAL A 33 0.07 -5.79 0.35
CA VAL A 33 -0.97 -5.50 1.35
C VAL A 33 -0.96 -6.57 2.45
N ILE A 34 -1.13 -6.13 3.68
CA ILE A 34 -1.31 -7.01 4.83
C ILE A 34 -2.81 -7.21 5.01
N ASN A 35 -3.26 -8.47 4.96
CA ASN A 35 -4.63 -8.80 5.29
C ASN A 35 -4.70 -9.12 6.79
N HIS A 36 -5.49 -8.35 7.52
CA HIS A 36 -5.73 -8.52 8.94
C HIS A 36 -7.23 -8.58 9.24
N ASN A 37 -7.57 -9.13 10.40
CA ASN A 37 -8.96 -9.30 10.84
C ASN A 37 -9.62 -8.01 11.39
N LEU A 38 -8.96 -6.85 11.26
CA LEU A 38 -9.56 -5.57 11.57
C LEU A 38 -10.39 -5.09 10.39
N ILE A 39 -11.64 -4.71 10.65
CA ILE A 39 -12.47 -4.01 9.66
C ILE A 39 -12.19 -2.52 9.74
N GLU A 40 -11.74 -1.97 8.63
CA GLU A 40 -11.48 -0.55 8.46
C GLU A 40 -12.64 0.11 7.72
N ALA A 41 -12.87 1.39 7.99
CA ALA A 41 -14.04 2.09 7.46
C ALA A 41 -14.05 2.18 5.91
N ASP A 42 -12.87 2.14 5.27
CA ASP A 42 -12.71 2.15 3.81
C ASP A 42 -12.75 0.75 3.18
N GLN A 43 -12.53 -0.32 3.95
CA GLN A 43 -12.72 -1.71 3.53
C GLN A 43 -14.21 -2.11 3.46
N VAL A 44 -15.07 -1.34 4.12
CA VAL A 44 -16.52 -1.54 4.05
C VAL A 44 -17.05 -0.70 2.89
N SER A 45 -17.43 -1.37 1.79
CA SER A 45 -18.35 -0.76 0.82
C SER A 45 -19.68 -0.54 1.54
N ALA A 46 -19.90 0.66 2.06
CA ALA A 46 -21.14 1.01 2.75
C ALA A 46 -22.30 1.03 1.74
N THR A 47 -22.89 -0.13 1.52
CA THR A 47 -24.25 -0.27 0.99
C THR A 47 -25.14 -0.67 2.16
N VAL A 48 -25.97 0.26 2.60
CA VAL A 48 -27.29 -0.06 3.17
C VAL A 48 -28.29 0.01 2.03
#